data_AF-A0A7X7GFM3-F1
#
_entry.id   AF-A0A7X7GFM3-F1
#
_cell.length_a   1.000
_cell.length_b   1.000
_cell.length_c   1.000
_cell.angle_alpha   90.00
_cell.angle_beta   90.00
_cell.angle_gamma   90.00
#
_symmetry.space_group_name_H-M   'P 1'
#
loop_
_entity.id
_entity.type
_entity.pdbx_description
1 polymer ?
#
loop_
_entity_poly.entity_id
_entity_poly.type
_entity_poly.pdbx_seq_one_letter_code
_entity_poly.pdbx_strand_id
1 'polypeptide(L)'
;MSNPDIESFGVLVNIQDYSDGELKALSEELQREEREVSRRRRIIHGKLDIIRAEIVRRLRDKHQSGGVLFSEGDISLLGGILSGKSLTGEGDPQQD
;
A
#
# COMPACT_ATOMS: atom_id res chain seq x y z
N MET A 1 19.03 -10.62 15.86
CA MET A 1 20.16 -9.67 15.77
C MET A 1 19.57 -8.31 15.45
N SER A 2 19.86 -7.33 16.30
CA SER A 2 19.34 -5.96 16.20
C SER A 2 19.61 -5.39 14.81
N ASN A 3 18.63 -4.71 14.22
CA ASN A 3 18.90 -3.70 13.22
C ASN A 3 18.76 -2.35 13.95
N PRO A 4 19.82 -1.88 14.65
CA PRO A 4 19.80 -0.54 15.19
C PRO A 4 20.06 0.39 14.00
N ASP A 5 19.04 1.14 13.63
CA ASP A 5 19.19 2.42 12.93
C ASP A 5 20.31 2.46 11.89
N ILE A 6 20.09 1.80 10.74
CA ILE A 6 20.66 2.34 9.51
C ILE A 6 19.92 3.66 9.31
N GLU A 7 20.39 4.74 9.92
CA GLU A 7 20.16 6.07 9.41
C GLU A 7 20.79 6.10 8.01
N SER A 8 20.05 5.59 7.02
CA SER A 8 20.47 5.52 5.61
C SER A 8 20.87 6.90 5.08
N PHE A 9 20.42 7.96 5.75
CA PHE A 9 20.82 9.32 5.51
C PHE A 9 22.19 9.69 6.10
N GLY A 10 22.56 9.18 7.28
CA GLY A 10 23.85 9.48 7.92
C GLY A 10 25.04 8.97 7.11
N VAL A 11 24.90 7.80 6.49
CA VAL A 11 25.88 7.26 5.52
C VAL A 11 26.01 8.18 4.30
N LEU A 12 24.89 8.66 3.75
CA LEU A 12 24.91 9.54 2.58
C LEU A 12 25.54 10.91 2.89
N VAL A 13 25.33 11.40 4.12
CA VAL A 13 25.91 12.67 4.59
C VAL A 13 27.43 12.57 4.78
N ASN A 14 27.94 11.43 5.25
CA ASN A 14 29.36 11.20 5.55
C ASN A 14 30.05 10.27 4.55
N ILE A 15 29.57 10.21 3.31
CA ILE A 15 30.06 9.24 2.30
C ILE A 15 31.56 9.36 2.02
N GLN A 16 32.14 10.55 2.24
CA GLN A 16 33.58 10.82 2.04
C GLN A 16 34.47 10.17 3.11
N ASP A 17 33.91 9.75 4.23
CA ASP A 17 34.65 9.11 5.33
C ASP A 17 34.80 7.59 5.13
N TYR A 18 34.11 7.03 4.13
CA TYR A 18 34.16 5.60 3.81
C TYR A 18 35.15 5.32 2.68
N SER A 19 35.89 4.21 2.81
CA SER A 19 36.69 3.68 1.71
C SER A 19 35.80 3.04 0.62
N ASP A 20 36.33 2.93 -0.60
CA ASP A 20 35.66 2.24 -1.71
C ASP A 20 35.24 0.80 -1.35
N GLY A 21 36.05 0.11 -0.55
CA GLY A 21 35.77 -1.26 -0.10
C GLY A 21 34.56 -1.32 0.84
N GLU A 22 34.47 -0.38 1.78
CA GLU A 22 33.34 -0.27 2.71
C GLU A 22 32.06 0.12 1.99
N LEU A 23 32.13 1.07 1.06
CA LEU A 23 31.00 1.47 0.22
C LEU A 23 30.48 0.30 -0.63
N LYS A 24 31.38 -0.51 -1.18
CA LYS A 24 30.98 -1.70 -1.94
C LYS A 24 30.28 -2.73 -1.06
N ALA A 25 30.83 -3.04 0.11
CA ALA A 25 30.22 -3.97 1.06
C ALA A 25 28.82 -3.48 1.51
N LEU A 26 28.69 -2.19 1.80
CA LEU A 26 27.42 -1.59 2.18
C LEU A 26 26.40 -1.61 1.03
N SER A 27 26.83 -1.36 -0.20
CA SER A 27 25.97 -1.48 -1.39
C SER A 27 25.45 -2.90 -1.56
N GLU A 28 26.32 -3.92 -1.41
CA GLU A 28 25.94 -5.33 -1.52
C GLU A 28 24.93 -5.74 -0.42
N GLU A 29 25.10 -5.20 0.79
CA GLU A 29 24.17 -5.37 1.91
C GLU A 29 22.79 -4.79 1.59
N LEU A 30 22.74 -3.49 1.27
CA LEU A 30 21.48 -2.78 0.98
C LEU A 30 20.74 -3.42 -0.21
N GLN A 31 21.47 -3.86 -1.23
CA GLN A 31 20.87 -4.59 -2.35
C GLN A 31 20.27 -5.93 -1.91
N ARG A 32 20.86 -6.62 -0.93
CA ARG A 32 20.31 -7.88 -0.42
C ARG A 32 19.03 -7.63 0.35
N GLU A 33 19.01 -6.62 1.21
CA GLU A 33 17.82 -6.20 1.95
C GLU A 33 16.70 -5.75 1.00
N GLU A 34 17.02 -4.91 0.01
CA GLU A 34 16.07 -4.48 -1.02
C GLU A 34 15.44 -5.69 -1.72
N ARG A 35 16.26 -6.67 -2.14
CA ARG A 35 15.77 -7.88 -2.81
C ARG A 35 14.79 -8.65 -1.92
N GLU A 36 15.01 -8.66 -0.61
CA GLU A 36 14.10 -9.30 0.34
C GLU A 36 12.78 -8.55 0.47
N VAL A 37 12.84 -7.23 0.65
CA VAL A 37 11.64 -6.36 0.68
C VAL A 37 10.84 -6.52 -0.61
N SER A 38 11.51 -6.45 -1.76
CA SER A 38 10.90 -6.64 -3.08
C SER A 38 10.26 -8.02 -3.26
N ARG A 39 10.88 -9.09 -2.72
CA ARG A 39 10.30 -10.44 -2.73
C ARG A 39 9.02 -10.49 -1.90
N ARG A 40 9.05 -9.96 -0.68
CA ARG A 40 7.88 -9.92 0.22
C ARG A 40 6.74 -9.12 -0.40
N ARG A 41 7.04 -7.96 -0.99
CA ARG A 41 6.08 -7.14 -1.74
C ARG A 41 5.39 -7.96 -2.82
N ARG A 42 6.14 -8.64 -3.70
CA ARG A 42 5.57 -9.45 -4.79
C ARG A 42 4.62 -10.54 -4.28
N ILE A 43 4.96 -11.23 -3.20
CA ILE A 43 4.11 -12.29 -2.63
C ILE A 43 2.78 -11.72 -2.13
N ILE A 44 2.84 -10.59 -1.41
CA ILE A 44 1.63 -9.94 -0.87
C ILE A 44 0.75 -9.45 -2.01
N HIS A 45 1.32 -8.78 -3.01
CA HIS A 45 0.59 -8.32 -4.18
C HIS A 45 -0.02 -9.49 -4.97
N GLY A 46 0.70 -10.60 -5.15
CA GLY A 46 0.14 -11.79 -5.80
C GLY A 46 -1.09 -12.36 -5.07
N LYS A 47 -1.06 -12.41 -3.73
CA LYS A 47 -2.24 -12.81 -2.93
C LYS A 47 -3.39 -11.82 -3.07
N LEU A 48 -3.09 -10.52 -3.04
CA LEU A 48 -4.07 -9.46 -3.19
C LEU A 48 -4.75 -9.53 -4.56
N ASP A 49 -4.00 -9.82 -5.61
CA ASP A 49 -4.53 -9.92 -6.97
C ASP A 49 -5.42 -11.14 -7.15
N ILE A 50 -5.10 -12.28 -6.52
CA ILE A 50 -5.98 -13.45 -6.47
C ILE A 50 -7.31 -13.11 -5.79
N ILE A 51 -7.26 -12.42 -4.64
CA ILE A 51 -8.46 -12.02 -3.90
C ILE A 51 -9.30 -11.03 -4.72
N ARG A 52 -8.66 -10.04 -5.35
CA ARG A 52 -9.35 -9.09 -6.24
C ARG A 52 -10.03 -9.80 -7.41
N ALA A 53 -9.35 -10.74 -8.05
CA ALA A 53 -9.92 -11.53 -9.13
C ALA A 53 -11.15 -12.33 -8.66
N GLU A 54 -11.10 -12.93 -7.47
CA GLU A 54 -12.23 -13.64 -6.88
C GLU A 54 -13.42 -12.72 -6.57
N ILE A 55 -13.17 -11.52 -6.01
CA ILE A 55 -14.22 -10.53 -5.76
C ILE A 55 -14.89 -10.11 -7.06
N VAL A 56 -14.10 -9.80 -8.10
CA VAL A 56 -14.62 -9.43 -9.42
C VAL A 56 -15.44 -10.57 -10.03
N ARG A 57 -14.98 -11.83 -9.90
CA ARG A 57 -15.72 -13.01 -10.36
C ARG A 57 -17.07 -13.11 -9.66
N ARG A 58 -17.10 -13.03 -8.33
CA ARG A 58 -18.34 -13.12 -7.54
C ARG A 58 -19.33 -12.00 -7.85
N LEU A 59 -18.83 -10.78 -8.08
CA LEU A 59 -19.67 -9.66 -8.51
C LEU A 59 -20.28 -9.95 -9.88
N ARG A 60 -19.48 -10.42 -10.85
CA ARG A 60 -19.99 -10.82 -12.17
C ARG A 60 -21.05 -11.92 -12.06
N ASP A 61 -20.81 -12.95 -11.24
CA ASP A 61 -21.74 -14.06 -11.03
C ASP A 61 -23.08 -13.55 -10.44
N LYS A 62 -23.02 -12.67 -9.42
CA LYS A 62 -24.23 -12.05 -8.84
C LYS A 62 -25.04 -11.25 -9.85
N HIS A 63 -24.37 -10.50 -10.73
CA HIS A 63 -25.04 -9.75 -11.79
C HIS A 63 -25.72 -10.69 -12.80
N GLN A 64 -25.04 -11.76 -13.19
CA GLN A 64 -25.58 -12.75 -14.13
C GLN A 64 -26.78 -13.51 -13.55
N SER A 65 -26.79 -13.75 -12.24
CA SER A 65 -27.94 -14.35 -11.54
C SER A 65 -29.09 -13.37 -11.25
N GLY A 66 -29.07 -12.15 -11.79
CA GLY A 66 -30.12 -11.15 -11.61
C GLY A 66 -30.09 -10.41 -10.26
N GLY A 67 -28.99 -10.52 -9.50
CA GLY A 67 -28.79 -9.77 -8.26
C GLY A 67 -28.42 -8.32 -8.55
N VAL A 68 -29.01 -7.39 -7.79
CA VAL A 68 -28.68 -5.96 -7.86
C VAL A 68 -27.22 -5.76 -7.42
N LEU A 69 -26.39 -5.19 -8.30
CA LEU A 69 -24.97 -4.93 -8.03
C LEU A 69 -24.73 -3.66 -7.22
N PHE A 70 -25.58 -2.66 -7.40
CA PHE A 70 -25.49 -1.37 -6.76
C PHE A 70 -26.88 -0.98 -6.28
N SER A 71 -27.00 -0.69 -4.99
CA SER A 71 -28.20 -0.08 -4.44
C SER A 71 -28.28 1.39 -4.87
N GLU A 72 -29.48 1.97 -4.79
CA GLU A 72 -29.71 3.37 -5.15
C GLU A 72 -28.81 4.33 -4.34
N GLY A 73 -28.40 3.93 -3.12
CA GLY A 73 -27.49 4.69 -2.27
C GLY A 73 -26.00 4.62 -2.66
N ASP A 74 -25.57 3.60 -3.41
CA ASP A 74 -24.15 3.43 -3.78
C ASP A 74 -23.69 4.52 -4.76
N ILE A 75 -24.61 5.00 -5.61
CA ILE A 75 -24.35 6.10 -6.56
C ILE A 75 -24.11 7.41 -5.80
N SER A 76 -24.89 7.68 -4.75
CA SER A 76 -24.70 8.86 -3.91
C SER A 76 -23.38 8.83 -3.13
N LEU A 77 -22.98 7.66 -2.62
CA LEU A 77 -21.69 7.46 -1.97
C LEU A 77 -20.52 7.69 -2.94
N LEU A 78 -20.63 7.19 -4.17
CA LEU A 78 -19.62 7.40 -5.21
C LEU A 78 -19.49 8.88 -5.57
N GLY A 79 -20.61 9.60 -5.64
CA GLY A 79 -20.63 11.06 -5.82
C GLY A 79 -19.90 11.80 -4.69
N GLY A 80 -20.05 11.37 -3.44
CA GLY A 80 -19.31 11.91 -2.29
C GLY A 80 -17.81 11.65 -2.35
N ILE A 81 -17.40 10.44 -2.71
CA ILE A 81 -15.98 10.06 -2.84
C ILE A 81 -15.31 10.84 -3.96
N LEU A 82 -15.93 10.93 -5.14
CA LEU A 82 -15.37 11.64 -6.31
C LEU A 82 -15.32 13.16 -6.12
N SER A 83 -16.20 13.72 -5.30
CA SER A 83 -16.17 15.14 -4.92
C SER A 83 -15.19 15.44 -3.78
N GLY A 84 -14.44 14.44 -3.29
CA GLY A 84 -13.45 14.60 -2.23
C GLY A 84 -14.03 14.73 -0.83
N LYS A 85 -15.33 14.43 -0.65
CA LYS A 85 -15.97 14.42 0.67
C LYS A 85 -15.66 13.08 1.35
N SER A 86 -14.57 13.07 2.11
CA SER A 86 -14.25 11.98 3.03
C SER A 86 -15.49 11.58 3.84
N LEU A 87 -15.80 10.29 3.89
CA LEU A 87 -16.86 9.70 4.74
C LEU A 87 -16.43 9.70 6.23
N THR A 88 -15.87 10.80 6.72
CA THR A 88 -15.64 11.00 8.14
C THR A 88 -16.98 11.28 8.79
N GLY A 89 -17.53 10.24 9.40
CA GLY A 89 -18.59 10.38 10.39
C GLY A 89 -18.04 11.13 11.60
N GLU A 90 -18.21 12.44 11.61
CA GLU A 90 -18.35 13.21 12.83
C GLU A 90 -19.61 14.06 12.66
N GLY A 91 -20.63 13.69 13.42
CA GLY A 91 -21.74 14.60 13.68
C GLY A 91 -21.17 15.76 14.48
N ASP A 92 -21.10 16.92 13.85
CA ASP A 92 -20.94 18.18 14.55
C ASP A 92 -22.27 18.45 15.28
N PRO A 93 -22.34 18.37 16.61
CA PRO A 93 -23.55 18.75 17.33
C PRO A 93 -23.64 20.27 17.29
N GLN A 94 -24.68 20.73 16.61
CA GLN A 94 -25.40 22.00 16.79
C GLN A 94 -24.65 23.14 17.47
N GLN A 95 -24.41 24.17 16.65
CA GLN A 95 -24.42 25.57 17.04
C GLN A 95 -25.54 25.85 18.07
N ASP A 96 -25.14 26.37 19.22
CA ASP A 96 -25.82 27.46 19.94
C ASP A 96 -24.75 28.49 20.35
#